data_AF-A0A2S9BPE9-F1
#
_entry.id   AF-A0A2S9BPE9-F1
#
_cell.length_a   1.000
_cell.length_b   1.000
_cell.length_c   1.000
_cell.angle_alpha   90.00
_cell.angle_beta   90.00
_cell.angle_gamma   90.00
#
_symmetry.space_group_name_H-M   'P 1'
#
loop_
_entity.id
_entity.type
_entity.pdbx_description
1 polymer ?
#
loop_
_entity_poly.entity_id
_entity_poly.type
_entity_poly.pdbx_seq_one_letter_code
_entity_poly.pdbx_strand_id
1 'polypeptide(L)'
;MTNSTPEPDPAEAQTPTPTPASDTSAGEATTPAEAESPEDADPSEVPSTEDLEEPSTEKDPGEEPQAPKREEPEPDHEAVGIGVVDTEEPQAG
;
A
#
# COMPACT_ATOMS: atom_id res chain seq x y z
N MET A 1 -23.71 34.68 2.93
CA MET A 1 -24.58 33.70 2.22
C MET A 1 -23.90 33.44 0.89
N THR A 2 -23.47 32.27 0.43
CA THR A 2 -23.47 30.86 0.86
C THR A 2 -22.39 30.16 0.00
N ASN A 3 -21.64 29.21 0.55
CA ASN A 3 -20.65 28.36 -0.14
C ASN A 3 -21.35 27.36 -1.09
N SER A 4 -20.81 27.05 -2.26
CA SER A 4 -21.28 25.93 -3.10
C SER A 4 -20.10 25.19 -3.71
N THR A 5 -19.62 24.18 -2.96
CA THR A 5 -18.78 23.11 -3.49
C THR A 5 -19.70 22.11 -4.20
N PRO A 6 -19.35 21.57 -5.38
CA PRO A 6 -20.12 20.47 -5.96
C PRO A 6 -19.99 19.20 -5.10
N GLU A 7 -21.12 18.57 -4.81
CA GLU A 7 -21.21 17.27 -4.13
C GLU A 7 -20.82 16.13 -5.09
N PRO A 8 -20.03 15.13 -4.65
CA PRO A 8 -19.76 13.93 -5.44
C PRO A 8 -20.96 12.96 -5.41
N ASP A 9 -21.30 12.39 -6.57
CA ASP A 9 -22.30 11.33 -6.76
C ASP A 9 -21.96 10.06 -5.93
N PRO A 10 -22.92 9.46 -5.18
CA PRO A 10 -22.63 8.39 -4.23
C PRO A 10 -22.76 6.96 -4.81
N ALA A 11 -22.69 6.77 -6.12
CA ALA A 11 -23.16 5.51 -6.75
C ALA A 11 -22.08 4.52 -7.25
N GLU A 12 -20.78 4.86 -7.27
CA GLU A 12 -19.73 3.98 -7.81
C GLU A 12 -18.57 3.68 -6.85
N ALA A 13 -18.86 3.56 -5.56
CA ALA A 13 -17.91 3.02 -4.59
C ALA A 13 -18.46 1.69 -4.06
N GLN A 14 -18.10 0.58 -4.70
CA GLN A 14 -18.11 -0.73 -4.02
C GLN A 14 -16.94 -0.78 -3.02
N THR A 15 -16.90 0.18 -2.09
CA THR A 15 -16.19 -0.01 -0.84
C THR A 15 -17.06 -0.96 -0.01
N PRO A 16 -16.54 -2.08 0.51
CA PRO A 16 -17.31 -2.86 1.47
C PRO A 16 -17.71 -1.92 2.59
N THR A 17 -19.01 -1.68 2.76
CA THR A 17 -19.52 -0.91 3.90
C THR A 17 -19.16 -1.70 5.15
N PRO A 18 -18.28 -1.23 6.03
CA PRO A 18 -18.12 -1.89 7.31
C PRO A 18 -19.43 -1.67 8.07
N THR A 19 -20.19 -2.73 8.31
CA THR A 19 -21.31 -2.71 9.24
C THR A 19 -20.77 -2.27 10.60
N PRO A 20 -21.17 -1.12 11.18
CA PRO A 20 -20.86 -0.85 12.57
C PRO A 20 -21.78 -1.73 13.41
N ALA A 21 -21.35 -2.97 13.68
CA ALA A 21 -21.91 -3.71 14.79
C ALA A 21 -21.53 -2.94 16.06
N SER A 22 -22.44 -2.07 16.50
CA SER A 22 -22.38 -1.46 17.82
C SER A 22 -22.63 -2.56 18.86
N ASP A 23 -21.60 -3.34 19.17
CA ASP A 23 -21.49 -3.98 20.47
C ASP A 23 -20.73 -3.00 21.35
N THR A 24 -21.47 -2.13 22.05
CA THR A 24 -20.94 -1.36 23.17
C THR A 24 -20.78 -2.30 24.36
N SER A 25 -19.89 -3.28 24.24
CA SER A 25 -19.18 -3.78 25.40
C SER A 25 -18.06 -2.80 25.65
N ALA A 26 -18.25 -1.91 26.61
CA ALA A 26 -17.20 -1.06 27.15
C ALA A 26 -16.20 -1.93 27.91
N GLY A 27 -15.48 -2.79 27.18
CA GLY A 27 -14.14 -3.16 27.55
C GLY A 27 -13.29 -1.92 27.31
N GLU A 28 -12.80 -1.32 28.38
CA GLU A 28 -11.75 -0.32 28.30
C GLU A 28 -10.63 -0.93 27.44
N ALA A 29 -10.51 -0.49 26.18
CA ALA A 29 -9.38 -0.83 25.35
C ALA A 29 -8.21 -0.05 25.91
N THR A 30 -7.59 -0.58 26.95
CA THR A 30 -6.31 -0.09 27.43
C THR A 30 -5.32 -0.35 26.30
N THR A 31 -5.03 0.69 25.53
CA THR A 31 -3.94 0.65 24.55
C THR A 31 -2.68 0.28 25.33
N PRO A 32 -2.01 -0.86 25.01
CA PRO A 32 -0.72 -1.18 25.57
C PRO A 32 0.23 -0.01 25.33
N ALA A 33 1.16 0.24 26.26
CA ALA A 33 2.21 1.21 26.02
C ALA A 33 2.95 0.83 24.73
N GLU A 34 3.09 1.78 23.79
CA GLU A 34 3.87 1.57 22.58
C GLU A 34 5.33 1.35 22.98
N ALA A 35 5.92 0.24 22.52
CA ALA A 35 7.33 -0.05 22.75
C ALA A 35 8.19 0.97 21.98
N GLU A 36 9.17 1.56 22.66
CA GLU A 36 10.04 2.59 22.07
C GLU A 36 11.03 1.99 21.05
N SER A 37 11.21 0.65 21.05
CA SER A 37 12.08 -0.12 20.17
C SER A 37 11.70 -1.61 20.17
N PRO A 38 12.05 -2.39 19.14
CA PRO A 38 11.72 -3.82 19.07
C PRO A 38 12.32 -4.64 20.22
N GLU A 39 13.48 -4.26 20.77
CA GLU A 39 14.04 -4.90 21.98
C GLU A 39 13.22 -4.68 23.27
N ASP A 40 12.35 -3.67 23.31
CA ASP A 40 11.49 -3.37 24.47
C ASP A 40 10.13 -4.10 24.39
N ALA A 41 9.87 -4.81 23.29
CA ALA A 41 8.66 -5.60 23.12
C ALA A 41 8.59 -6.75 24.13
N ASP A 42 7.37 -7.05 24.60
CA ASP A 42 7.15 -8.19 25.49
C ASP A 42 7.54 -9.50 24.78
N PRO A 43 8.46 -10.30 25.34
CA PRO A 43 8.95 -11.52 24.69
C PRO A 43 7.87 -12.60 24.51
N SER A 44 6.73 -12.48 25.22
CA SER A 44 5.58 -13.37 25.02
C SER A 44 4.73 -13.01 23.79
N GLU A 45 4.84 -11.78 23.31
CA GLU A 45 4.14 -11.27 22.12
C GLU A 45 5.02 -11.35 20.86
N VAL A 46 6.35 -11.42 21.02
CA VAL A 46 7.29 -11.60 19.90
C VAL A 46 7.36 -13.07 19.51
N PRO A 47 7.06 -13.44 18.24
CA PRO A 47 7.18 -14.82 17.77
C PRO A 47 8.62 -15.33 17.90
N SER A 48 8.78 -16.62 18.21
CA SER A 48 10.11 -17.23 18.24
C SER A 48 10.65 -17.34 16.82
N THR A 49 11.97 -17.47 16.68
CA THR A 49 12.61 -17.65 15.35
C THR A 49 12.10 -18.88 14.60
N GLU A 50 11.71 -19.91 15.33
CA GLU A 50 11.14 -21.16 14.84
C GLU A 50 9.69 -21.01 14.36
N ASP A 51 8.98 -19.99 14.85
CA ASP A 51 7.61 -19.67 14.44
C ASP A 51 7.57 -18.80 13.17
N LEU A 52 8.70 -18.15 12.82
CA LEU A 52 8.81 -17.35 11.61
C LEU A 52 8.99 -18.25 10.40
N GLU A 53 8.15 -18.05 9.38
CA GLU A 53 8.32 -18.72 8.10
C GLU A 53 9.65 -18.28 7.45
N GLU A 54 10.40 -19.25 6.92
CA GLU A 54 11.62 -18.93 6.17
C GLU A 54 11.28 -18.10 4.93
N PRO A 55 12.17 -17.16 4.52
CA PRO A 55 11.98 -16.49 3.26
C PRO A 55 11.92 -17.53 2.13
N SER A 56 10.93 -17.40 1.24
CA SER A 56 10.72 -18.36 0.16
C SER A 56 11.96 -18.46 -0.74
N THR A 57 12.75 -19.52 -0.54
CA THR A 57 13.88 -19.92 -1.40
C THR A 57 13.47 -20.88 -2.51
N GLU A 58 12.17 -21.15 -2.65
CA GLU A 58 11.63 -22.03 -3.70
C GLU A 58 11.96 -21.52 -5.11
N LYS A 59 12.22 -20.22 -5.25
CA LYS A 59 12.67 -19.61 -6.51
C LYS A 59 14.19 -19.56 -6.56
N ASP A 60 14.75 -19.99 -7.70
CA ASP A 60 16.18 -19.93 -7.92
C ASP A 60 16.67 -18.47 -7.84
N PRO A 61 17.83 -18.21 -7.20
CA PRO A 61 18.42 -16.88 -7.19
C PRO A 61 18.61 -16.34 -8.61
N GLY A 62 18.02 -15.18 -8.91
CA GLY A 62 18.05 -14.56 -10.24
C GLY A 62 16.85 -14.89 -11.14
N GLU A 63 15.89 -15.70 -10.67
CA GLU A 63 14.58 -15.80 -11.32
C GLU A 63 13.81 -14.48 -11.13
N GLU A 64 13.41 -13.85 -12.24
CA GLU A 64 12.57 -12.67 -12.20
C GLU A 64 11.15 -13.01 -11.71
N PRO A 65 10.49 -12.09 -10.98
CA PRO A 65 9.09 -12.29 -10.61
C PRO A 65 8.23 -12.40 -11.87
N GLN A 66 7.50 -13.50 -12.00
CA GLN A 66 6.55 -13.66 -13.10
C GLN A 66 5.33 -12.78 -12.84
N ALA A 67 5.13 -11.77 -13.68
CA ALA A 67 3.90 -11.00 -13.67
C ALA A 67 2.70 -11.94 -13.95
N PRO A 68 1.54 -11.73 -13.30
CA PRO A 68 0.31 -12.40 -13.68
C PRO A 68 0.04 -12.22 -15.18
N LYS A 69 -0.60 -13.22 -15.78
CA LYS A 69 -1.05 -13.11 -17.17
C LYS A 69 -2.06 -11.97 -17.25
N ARG A 70 -1.83 -11.02 -18.15
CA ARG A 70 -2.82 -9.96 -18.42
C ARG A 70 -4.01 -10.57 -19.15
N GLU A 71 -5.16 -10.56 -18.50
CA GLU A 71 -6.44 -10.95 -19.11
C GLU A 71 -7.07 -9.78 -19.88
N GLU A 72 -6.73 -8.56 -19.47
CA GLU A 72 -7.21 -7.30 -20.05
C GLU A 72 -6.06 -6.52 -20.68
N PRO A 73 -6.32 -5.72 -21.73
CA PRO A 73 -5.30 -4.87 -22.33
C PRO A 73 -4.74 -3.89 -21.28
N GLU A 74 -3.45 -3.57 -21.39
CA GLU A 74 -2.86 -2.52 -20.55
C GLU A 74 -3.58 -1.19 -20.80
N PRO A 75 -3.72 -0.34 -19.77
CA PRO A 75 -4.14 1.03 -19.98
C PRO A 75 -3.24 1.70 -21.01
N ASP A 76 -3.83 2.40 -21.97
CA ASP A 76 -3.09 3.19 -22.95
C ASP A 76 -2.43 4.37 -22.21
N HIS A 77 -1.18 4.17 -21.77
CA HIS A 77 -0.38 5.19 -21.11
C HIS A 77 0.06 6.24 -22.15
N GLU A 78 -0.81 7.20 -22.43
CA GLU A 78 -0.43 8.39 -23.20
C GLU A 78 0.39 9.33 -22.30
N ALA A 79 1.62 9.63 -22.71
CA ALA A 79 2.40 10.69 -22.09
C ALA A 79 1.77 12.04 -22.46
N VAL A 80 0.77 12.46 -21.68
CA VAL A 80 0.09 13.73 -21.88
C VAL A 80 1.00 14.87 -21.38
N GLY A 81 1.54 15.63 -22.34
CA GLY A 81 2.45 16.76 -22.09
C GLY A 81 3.82 16.57 -22.74
N ILE A 82 4.56 17.66 -22.96
CA ILE A 82 5.89 17.61 -23.58
C ILE A 82 6.92 17.38 -22.47
N GLY A 83 7.54 16.20 -22.46
CA GLY A 83 8.80 16.00 -21.72
C GLY A 83 9.91 16.76 -22.44
N VAL A 84 10.42 17.83 -21.84
CA VAL A 84 11.58 18.57 -22.34
C VAL A 84 12.84 17.89 -21.81
N VAL A 85 13.68 17.35 -22.69
CA VAL A 85 15.02 16.89 -22.33
C VAL A 85 16.01 17.88 -22.92
N ASP A 86 16.57 18.75 -22.08
CA ASP A 86 17.66 19.64 -22.48
C ASP A 86 18.94 18.81 -22.64
N THR A 87 19.36 18.55 -23.89
CA THR A 87 20.70 18.02 -24.18
C THR A 87 21.55 19.17 -24.72
N GLU A 88 22.47 19.70 -23.92
CA GLU A 88 23.50 20.62 -24.41
C GLU A 88 24.45 19.85 -25.35
N GLU A 89 24.26 19.95 -26.66
CA GLU A 89 25.14 19.32 -27.65
C GLU A 89 26.42 20.16 -27.79
N PRO A 90 27.64 19.61 -27.60
CA PRO A 90 28.87 20.36 -27.85
C PRO A 90 29.01 20.58 -29.36
N GLN A 91 28.83 21.83 -29.78
CA GLN A 91 29.04 22.28 -31.15
C GLN A 91 30.53 22.05 -31.51
N ALA A 92 30.84 21.01 -32.27
CA ALA A 92 32.19 20.76 -32.76
C ALA A 92 32.57 21.85 -33.79
N GLY A 93 33.58 22.65 -33.46
CA GLY A 93 34.23 23.63 -34.35
C GLY A 93 35.52 23.10 -34.94
#